data_AF-A0A9E1KW82-F1
#
_entry.id   AF-A0A9E1KW82-F1
#
_cell.length_a   1.000
_cell.length_b   1.000
_cell.length_c   1.000
_cell.angle_alpha   90.00
_cell.angle_beta   90.00
_cell.angle_gamma   90.00
#
_symmetry.space_group_name_H-M   'P 1'
#
loop_
_entity.id
_entity.type
_entity.pdbx_description
1 polymer ?
#
loop_
_entity_poly.entity_id
_entity_poly.type
_entity_poly.pdbx_seq_one_letter_code
_entity_poly.pdbx_strand_id
1 'polypeptide(L)'
;MAKEKLERICFNCNQFFLISYSKPTEFGICISDQVFDPFIDELLKDPDSAPCQDLINLKKFTGEKEPCDEFEELEEVEIDDNSPLGLELSRLGKTGNLDFETYKEVILEEKIRNIDWKTVPVEKYATQLKNSDPGEQKVAISNLCGLIVLGNNKAFKELSIYFKQLLPPKTIEEVHSRKELLRHLKLAKNRELLIPQLIDELYRTPSNNTTRQWISDIFQFLGDSPLEKIRAPLEKMLKDKRFSYRLKKKIKNILNSTH
;
A
#
# COMPACT_ATOMS: atom_id res chain seq x y z
N MET A 1 -26.00 -17.73 4.14
CA MET A 1 -26.50 -19.11 4.19
C MET A 1 -25.92 -19.77 5.45
N ALA A 2 -26.57 -20.78 6.02
CA ALA A 2 -26.06 -21.44 7.22
C ALA A 2 -24.78 -22.20 6.85
N LYS A 3 -23.71 -22.05 7.65
CA LYS A 3 -22.47 -22.81 7.49
C LYS A 3 -22.82 -24.29 7.65
N GLU A 4 -22.82 -25.06 6.57
CA GLU A 4 -22.96 -26.52 6.67
C GLU A 4 -21.79 -27.02 7.52
N LYS A 5 -22.10 -27.67 8.64
CA LYS A 5 -21.06 -28.25 9.49
C LYS A 5 -20.58 -29.51 8.78
N LEU A 6 -19.36 -29.47 8.26
CA LEU A 6 -18.71 -30.64 7.71
C LEU A 6 -18.66 -31.76 8.75
N GLU A 7 -18.84 -32.99 8.29
CA GLU A 7 -18.69 -34.15 9.15
C GLU A 7 -17.25 -34.19 9.68
N ARG A 8 -17.08 -34.44 10.98
CA ARG A 8 -15.74 -34.54 11.58
C ARG A 8 -15.14 -35.89 11.21
N ILE A 9 -14.59 -35.99 10.01
CA ILE A 9 -13.84 -37.14 9.48
C ILE A 9 -12.52 -36.63 8.90
N CYS A 10 -11.51 -37.49 8.80
CA CYS A 10 -10.20 -37.10 8.27
C CYS A 10 -10.27 -36.45 6.89
N PHE A 11 -11.22 -36.82 6.02
CA PHE A 11 -11.41 -36.23 4.70
C PHE A 11 -11.64 -34.70 4.75
N ASN A 12 -12.21 -34.20 5.85
CA ASN A 12 -12.49 -32.78 6.08
C ASN A 12 -11.43 -32.12 6.99
N CYS A 13 -10.24 -32.73 7.10
CA CYS A 13 -9.11 -32.20 7.85
C CYS A 13 -8.14 -31.46 6.89
N ASN A 14 -7.66 -30.28 7.27
CA ASN A 14 -6.61 -29.54 6.55
C ASN A 14 -5.31 -30.36 6.35
N GLN A 15 -5.09 -31.37 7.20
CA GLN A 15 -3.89 -32.21 7.19
C GLN A 15 -4.05 -33.49 6.36
N PHE A 16 -5.24 -33.76 5.81
CA PHE A 16 -5.47 -34.92 4.96
C PHE A 16 -5.16 -34.60 3.50
N PHE A 17 -4.29 -35.41 2.89
CA PHE A 17 -3.81 -35.19 1.53
C PHE A 17 -4.06 -36.41 0.67
N LEU A 18 -4.76 -36.21 -0.46
CA LEU A 18 -5.12 -37.30 -1.37
C LEU A 18 -3.87 -37.87 -2.04
N ILE A 19 -3.80 -39.20 -2.12
CA ILE A 19 -2.64 -39.88 -2.73
C ILE A 19 -2.64 -39.84 -4.26
N SER A 20 -3.72 -39.38 -4.89
CA SER A 20 -3.83 -39.22 -6.33
C SER A 20 -4.90 -38.20 -6.67
N TYR A 21 -4.55 -37.24 -7.53
CA TYR A 21 -5.52 -36.30 -8.12
C TYR A 21 -6.01 -36.77 -9.50
N SER A 22 -5.29 -37.71 -10.11
CA SER A 22 -5.59 -38.22 -11.46
C SER A 22 -6.63 -39.35 -11.44
N LYS A 23 -6.79 -40.03 -10.30
CA LYS A 23 -7.72 -41.16 -10.14
C LYS A 23 -8.63 -40.94 -8.94
N PRO A 24 -9.93 -41.26 -9.05
CA PRO A 24 -10.82 -41.28 -7.89
C PRO A 24 -10.26 -42.24 -6.82
N THR A 25 -9.99 -41.71 -5.63
CA THR A 25 -9.49 -42.48 -4.49
C THR A 25 -10.09 -41.94 -3.20
N GLU A 26 -10.46 -42.85 -2.31
CA GLU A 26 -10.87 -42.55 -0.92
C GLU A 26 -9.67 -42.49 0.04
N PHE A 27 -8.49 -42.87 -0.46
CA PHE A 27 -7.27 -42.98 0.34
C PHE A 27 -6.46 -41.68 0.30
N GLY A 28 -5.97 -41.31 1.48
CA GLY A 28 -5.06 -40.18 1.69
C GLY A 28 -3.98 -40.53 2.71
N ILE A 29 -3.10 -39.57 2.95
CA ILE A 29 -2.09 -39.57 4.02
C ILE A 29 -2.28 -38.33 4.89
N CYS A 30 -1.69 -38.35 6.09
CA CYS A 30 -1.60 -37.17 6.93
C CYS A 30 -0.26 -36.47 6.65
N ILE A 31 -0.30 -35.22 6.18
CA ILE A 31 0.93 -34.47 5.86
C ILE A 31 1.67 -33.98 7.11
N SER A 32 1.03 -33.97 8.27
CA SER A 32 1.68 -33.66 9.56
C SER A 32 2.49 -34.84 10.12
N ASP A 33 2.40 -36.02 9.50
CA ASP A 33 3.22 -37.16 9.90
C ASP A 33 4.67 -36.93 9.45
N GLN A 34 5.57 -36.77 10.43
CA GLN A 34 6.97 -36.40 10.24
C GLN A 34 7.74 -37.25 9.21
N VAL A 35 7.27 -38.47 8.91
CA VAL A 35 7.89 -39.30 7.88
C VAL A 35 7.75 -38.72 6.47
N PHE A 36 6.78 -37.82 6.25
CA PHE A 36 6.54 -37.17 4.97
C PHE A 36 7.21 -35.79 4.85
N ASP A 37 7.70 -35.20 5.95
CA ASP A 37 8.40 -33.90 5.95
C ASP A 37 9.45 -33.76 4.84
N PRO A 38 10.31 -34.78 4.56
CA PRO A 38 11.34 -34.66 3.52
C PRO A 38 10.80 -34.64 2.08
N PHE A 39 9.51 -34.93 1.89
CA PHE A 39 8.88 -35.15 0.58
C PHE A 39 7.68 -34.23 0.34
N ILE A 40 7.43 -33.24 1.21
CA ILE A 40 6.24 -32.37 1.13
C ILE A 40 6.20 -31.64 -0.21
N ASP A 41 7.32 -31.09 -0.68
CA ASP A 41 7.36 -30.32 -1.92
C ASP A 41 7.03 -31.18 -3.15
N GLU A 42 7.54 -32.41 -3.20
CA GLU A 42 7.24 -33.36 -4.28
C GLU A 42 5.79 -33.85 -4.22
N LEU A 43 5.27 -34.14 -3.02
CA LEU A 43 3.89 -34.54 -2.80
C LEU A 43 2.90 -33.46 -3.24
N LEU A 44 3.19 -32.19 -2.92
CA LEU A 44 2.36 -31.05 -3.32
C LEU A 44 2.38 -30.81 -4.83
N LYS A 45 3.49 -31.15 -5.49
CA LYS A 45 3.64 -30.98 -6.94
C LYS A 45 2.92 -32.08 -7.72
N ASP A 46 3.17 -33.33 -7.39
CA ASP A 46 2.54 -34.49 -8.02
C ASP A 46 2.65 -35.72 -7.10
N PRO A 47 1.57 -36.07 -6.38
CA PRO A 47 1.58 -37.21 -5.48
C PRO A 47 1.84 -38.53 -6.20
N ASP A 48 1.48 -38.65 -7.49
CA ASP A 48 1.61 -39.89 -8.26
C ASP A 48 3.09 -40.14 -8.67
N SER A 49 3.92 -39.10 -8.73
CA SER A 49 5.36 -39.21 -9.06
C SER A 49 6.31 -38.90 -7.89
N ALA A 50 5.77 -38.63 -6.70
CA ALA A 50 6.57 -38.41 -5.50
C ALA A 50 7.45 -39.63 -5.18
N PRO A 51 8.72 -39.44 -4.76
CA PRO A 51 9.66 -40.54 -4.52
C PRO A 51 9.31 -41.41 -3.31
N CYS A 52 8.33 -41.00 -2.49
CA CYS A 52 7.91 -41.68 -1.28
C CYS A 52 6.72 -42.65 -1.46
N GLN A 53 6.48 -43.17 -2.68
CA GLN A 53 5.36 -44.09 -2.96
C GLN A 53 5.26 -45.28 -2.00
N ASP A 54 6.39 -45.84 -1.57
CA ASP A 54 6.40 -46.97 -0.63
C ASP A 54 5.86 -46.54 0.75
N LEU A 55 6.19 -45.32 1.20
CA LEU A 55 5.68 -44.75 2.45
C LEU A 55 4.18 -44.42 2.34
N ILE A 56 3.76 -43.87 1.19
CA ILE A 56 2.34 -43.61 0.90
C ILE A 56 1.56 -44.92 0.98
N ASN A 57 2.04 -45.98 0.33
CA ASN A 57 1.35 -47.28 0.34
C ASN A 57 1.27 -47.91 1.74
N LEU A 58 2.28 -47.69 2.58
CA LEU A 58 2.31 -48.21 3.94
C LEU A 58 1.37 -47.44 4.88
N LYS A 59 1.28 -46.12 4.73
CA LYS A 59 0.58 -45.24 5.66
C LYS A 59 -0.77 -44.71 5.18
N LYS A 60 -1.16 -44.97 3.93
CA LYS A 60 -2.46 -44.52 3.42
C LYS A 60 -3.61 -45.06 4.25
N PHE A 61 -4.61 -44.22 4.46
CA PHE A 61 -5.84 -44.57 5.16
C PHE A 61 -7.04 -43.92 4.47
N THR A 62 -8.24 -44.41 4.77
CA THR A 62 -9.48 -43.87 4.21
C THR A 62 -9.80 -42.52 4.86
N GLY A 63 -10.27 -41.55 4.07
CA GLY A 63 -10.69 -40.26 4.59
C GLY A 63 -11.90 -40.33 5.54
N GLU A 64 -12.73 -41.37 5.45
CA GLU A 64 -13.90 -41.59 6.32
C GLU A 64 -13.55 -41.93 7.78
N LYS A 65 -12.26 -42.00 8.11
CA LYS A 65 -11.81 -42.31 9.47
C LYS A 65 -12.20 -41.21 10.47
N GLU A 66 -12.47 -41.63 11.70
CA GLU A 66 -12.64 -40.71 12.83
C GLU A 66 -11.40 -39.80 13.00
N PRO A 67 -11.64 -38.53 13.37
CA PRO A 67 -10.61 -37.51 13.45
C PRO A 67 -9.70 -37.76 14.64
N CYS A 68 -8.41 -37.47 14.51
CA CYS A 68 -7.49 -37.49 15.65
C CYS A 68 -7.60 -36.21 16.49
N ASP A 69 -6.84 -36.16 17.60
CA ASP A 69 -6.76 -34.98 18.47
C ASP A 69 -6.13 -33.76 17.77
N GLU A 70 -5.39 -33.98 16.67
CA GLU A 70 -4.77 -32.94 15.84
C GLU A 70 -5.66 -32.51 14.65
N PHE A 71 -6.94 -32.90 14.66
CA PHE A 71 -7.87 -32.54 13.61
C PHE A 71 -8.04 -31.02 13.49
N GLU A 72 -7.69 -30.50 12.32
CA GLU A 72 -7.87 -29.11 11.94
C GLU A 72 -8.94 -29.05 10.85
N GLU A 73 -10.10 -28.49 11.19
CA GLU A 73 -11.25 -28.42 10.28
C GLU A 73 -10.87 -27.66 8.99
N LEU A 74 -11.25 -28.21 7.84
CA LEU A 74 -11.02 -27.57 6.55
C LEU A 74 -11.63 -26.16 6.54
N GLU A 75 -10.81 -25.13 6.34
CA GLU A 75 -11.31 -23.78 6.16
C GLU A 75 -11.78 -23.59 4.71
N GLU A 76 -13.07 -23.81 4.47
CA GLU A 76 -13.68 -23.46 3.20
C GLU A 76 -13.77 -21.93 3.07
N VAL A 77 -12.97 -21.37 2.17
CA VAL A 77 -13.12 -19.98 1.72
C VAL A 77 -14.02 -20.00 0.49
N GLU A 78 -15.30 -19.72 0.69
CA GLU A 78 -16.25 -19.57 -0.40
C GLU A 78 -15.91 -18.29 -1.21
N ILE A 79 -15.51 -18.47 -2.47
CA ILE A 79 -15.28 -17.37 -3.40
C ILE A 79 -16.55 -17.21 -4.23
N ASP A 80 -17.15 -16.02 -4.20
CA ASP A 80 -18.29 -15.71 -5.08
C ASP A 80 -17.86 -15.80 -6.54
N ASP A 81 -18.49 -16.69 -7.30
CA ASP A 81 -18.23 -16.90 -8.73
C ASP A 81 -18.40 -15.64 -9.58
N ASN A 82 -19.21 -14.68 -9.12
CA ASN A 82 -19.43 -13.41 -9.81
C ASN A 82 -18.49 -12.30 -9.35
N SER A 83 -17.66 -12.55 -8.33
CA SER A 83 -16.63 -11.61 -7.92
C SER A 83 -15.52 -11.51 -8.99
N PRO A 84 -14.74 -10.42 -9.02
CA PRO A 84 -13.59 -10.30 -9.90
C PRO A 84 -12.62 -11.49 -9.77
N LEU A 85 -12.42 -11.98 -8.54
CA LEU A 85 -11.61 -13.16 -8.26
C LEU A 85 -12.23 -14.44 -8.84
N GLY A 86 -13.51 -14.69 -8.57
CA GLY A 86 -14.22 -15.89 -9.05
C GLY A 86 -14.26 -15.98 -10.58
N LEU A 87 -14.48 -14.84 -11.25
CA LEU A 87 -14.46 -14.74 -12.71
C LEU A 87 -13.07 -15.05 -13.29
N GLU A 88 -12.01 -14.53 -12.68
CA GLU A 88 -10.65 -14.73 -13.16
C GLU A 88 -10.17 -16.17 -12.94
N LEU A 89 -10.44 -16.75 -11.77
CA LEU A 89 -10.17 -18.16 -11.49
C LEU A 89 -10.93 -19.09 -12.45
N SER A 90 -12.22 -18.80 -12.69
CA SER A 90 -13.04 -19.52 -13.67
C SER A 90 -12.46 -19.44 -15.09
N ARG A 91 -11.97 -18.26 -15.49
CA ARG A 91 -11.34 -18.05 -16.79
C ARG A 91 -10.06 -18.87 -16.91
N LEU A 92 -9.17 -18.80 -15.91
CA LEU A 92 -7.92 -19.56 -15.90
C LEU A 92 -8.18 -21.06 -15.96
N GLY A 93 -9.11 -21.57 -15.15
CA GLY A 93 -9.52 -22.98 -15.16
C GLY A 93 -10.03 -23.43 -16.53
N LYS A 94 -10.90 -22.65 -17.18
CA LYS A 94 -11.40 -22.94 -18.54
C LYS A 94 -10.29 -22.94 -19.60
N THR A 95 -9.27 -22.11 -19.43
CA THR A 95 -8.15 -22.02 -20.37
C THR A 95 -7.02 -23.02 -20.09
N GLY A 96 -7.10 -23.80 -19.00
CA GLY A 96 -6.05 -24.73 -18.58
C GLY A 96 -4.79 -24.03 -18.06
N ASN A 97 -4.85 -22.73 -17.76
CA ASN A 97 -3.74 -21.93 -17.25
C ASN A 97 -3.83 -21.71 -15.74
N LEU A 98 -4.70 -22.45 -15.05
CA LEU A 98 -4.77 -22.42 -13.60
C LEU A 98 -3.79 -23.44 -13.03
N ASP A 99 -2.67 -22.95 -12.57
CA ASP A 99 -1.68 -23.67 -11.77
C ASP A 99 -1.48 -22.98 -10.42
N PHE A 100 -0.59 -23.51 -9.59
CA PHE A 100 -0.37 -22.98 -8.25
C PHE A 100 0.19 -21.54 -8.24
N GLU A 101 1.04 -21.20 -9.20
CA GLU A 101 1.67 -19.87 -9.24
C GLU A 101 0.67 -18.82 -9.73
N THR A 102 -0.05 -19.11 -10.82
CA THR A 102 -1.13 -18.23 -11.32
C THR A 102 -2.24 -18.07 -10.29
N TYR A 103 -2.59 -19.12 -9.53
CA TYR A 103 -3.52 -19.02 -8.41
C TYR A 103 -3.03 -18.04 -7.34
N LYS A 104 -1.77 -18.18 -6.88
CA LYS A 104 -1.18 -17.26 -5.89
C LYS A 104 -1.17 -15.82 -6.37
N GLU A 105 -0.80 -15.59 -7.63
CA GLU A 105 -0.76 -14.27 -8.24
C GLU A 105 -2.14 -13.61 -8.20
N VAL A 106 -3.18 -14.31 -8.67
CA VAL A 106 -4.54 -13.79 -8.71
C VAL A 106 -5.08 -13.51 -7.29
N ILE A 107 -4.78 -14.38 -6.32
CA ILE A 107 -5.15 -14.14 -4.92
C ILE A 107 -4.41 -12.93 -4.34
N LEU A 108 -3.13 -12.76 -4.65
CA LEU A 108 -2.35 -11.60 -4.21
C LEU A 108 -2.90 -10.31 -4.82
N GLU A 109 -3.20 -10.29 -6.11
CA GLU A 109 -3.81 -9.15 -6.77
C GLU A 109 -5.15 -8.78 -6.14
N GLU A 110 -5.99 -9.76 -5.83
CA GLU A 110 -7.26 -9.53 -5.18
C GLU A 110 -7.08 -8.94 -3.78
N LYS A 111 -6.11 -9.46 -3.01
CA LYS A 111 -5.75 -8.88 -1.71
C LYS A 111 -5.32 -7.43 -1.87
N ILE A 112 -4.47 -7.11 -2.86
CA ILE A 112 -4.02 -5.74 -3.14
C ILE A 112 -5.18 -4.82 -3.52
N ARG A 113 -6.11 -5.29 -4.37
CA ARG A 113 -7.32 -4.55 -4.78
C ARG A 113 -8.20 -4.20 -3.58
N ASN A 114 -8.28 -5.09 -2.60
CA ASN A 114 -9.11 -4.94 -1.40
C ASN A 114 -8.43 -4.19 -0.25
N ILE A 115 -7.17 -3.73 -0.40
CA ILE A 115 -6.54 -2.87 0.60
C ILE A 115 -7.25 -1.50 0.63
N ASP A 116 -7.75 -1.10 1.79
CA ASP A 116 -8.12 0.30 2.03
C ASP A 116 -6.86 1.15 2.24
N TRP A 117 -6.33 1.66 1.14
CA TRP A 117 -5.13 2.50 1.10
C TRP A 117 -5.24 3.76 1.98
N LYS A 118 -6.45 4.22 2.29
CA LYS A 118 -6.67 5.39 3.16
C LYS A 118 -6.33 5.09 4.62
N THR A 119 -6.37 3.82 5.01
CA THR A 119 -6.16 3.36 6.38
C THR A 119 -4.85 2.62 6.62
N VAL A 120 -4.08 2.37 5.55
CA VAL A 120 -2.77 1.72 5.65
C VAL A 120 -1.89 2.43 6.71
N PRO A 121 -1.30 1.68 7.67
CA PRO A 121 -0.41 2.21 8.68
C PRO A 121 0.79 2.98 8.10
N VAL A 122 1.21 4.05 8.77
CA VAL A 122 2.29 4.95 8.29
C VAL A 122 3.45 5.09 9.27
N GLU A 123 3.37 4.43 10.42
CA GLU A 123 4.27 4.58 11.57
C GLU A 123 5.72 4.21 11.21
N LYS A 124 5.90 3.18 10.36
CA LYS A 124 7.19 2.79 9.82
C LYS A 124 7.82 3.95 9.03
N TYR A 125 7.08 4.54 8.10
CA TYR A 125 7.57 5.64 7.27
C TYR A 125 7.79 6.92 8.08
N ALA A 126 6.93 7.20 9.06
CA ALA A 126 7.12 8.32 9.98
C ALA A 126 8.41 8.19 10.81
N THR A 127 8.78 6.97 11.18
CA THR A 127 10.05 6.67 11.86
C THR A 127 11.23 6.85 10.91
N GLN A 128 11.14 6.35 9.68
CA GLN A 128 12.18 6.48 8.66
C GLN A 128 12.44 7.96 8.27
N LEU A 129 11.40 8.81 8.24
CA LEU A 129 11.56 10.26 8.01
C LEU A 129 12.45 10.95 9.04
N LYS A 130 12.50 10.45 10.27
CA LYS A 130 13.29 11.01 11.37
C LYS A 130 14.71 10.42 11.43
N ASN A 131 15.00 9.41 10.62
CA ASN A 131 16.32 8.80 10.56
C ASN A 131 17.32 9.79 9.93
N SER A 132 18.58 9.74 10.35
CA SER A 132 19.66 10.54 9.77
C SER A 132 20.09 10.04 8.39
N ASP A 133 19.77 8.80 8.01
CA ASP A 133 20.10 8.24 6.70
C ASP A 133 19.24 8.86 5.57
N PRO A 134 19.85 9.56 4.59
CA PRO A 134 19.13 10.11 3.45
C PRO A 134 18.43 9.04 2.58
N GLY A 135 18.96 7.81 2.55
CA GLY A 135 18.36 6.69 1.82
C GLY A 135 16.99 6.32 2.39
N GLU A 136 16.94 6.03 3.68
CA GLU A 136 15.71 5.79 4.45
C GLU A 136 14.71 6.95 4.33
N GLN A 137 15.16 8.20 4.45
CA GLN A 137 14.28 9.36 4.28
C GLN A 137 13.63 9.41 2.90
N LYS A 138 14.40 9.16 1.83
CA LYS A 138 13.87 9.17 0.46
C LYS A 138 12.85 8.07 0.23
N VAL A 139 13.09 6.87 0.77
CA VAL A 139 12.12 5.76 0.74
C VAL A 139 10.84 6.15 1.47
N ALA A 140 10.95 6.73 2.66
CA ALA A 140 9.80 7.18 3.44
C ALA A 140 8.98 8.24 2.69
N ILE A 141 9.63 9.26 2.13
CA ILE A 141 8.99 10.30 1.32
C ILE A 141 8.23 9.67 0.15
N SER A 142 8.86 8.78 -0.62
CA SER A 142 8.23 8.14 -1.78
C SER A 142 6.96 7.39 -1.41
N ASN A 143 7.01 6.58 -0.35
CA ASN A 143 5.87 5.81 0.12
C ASN A 143 4.74 6.70 0.65
N LEU A 144 5.08 7.72 1.46
CA LEU A 144 4.09 8.66 1.99
C LEU A 144 3.42 9.46 0.86
N CYS A 145 4.17 9.89 -0.16
CA CYS A 145 3.62 10.53 -1.35
C CYS A 145 2.62 9.63 -2.08
N GLY A 146 2.97 8.36 -2.30
CA GLY A 146 2.05 7.37 -2.89
C GLY A 146 0.75 7.23 -2.09
N LEU A 147 0.87 7.10 -0.77
CA LEU A 147 -0.30 7.00 0.12
C LEU A 147 -1.15 8.28 0.14
N ILE A 148 -0.55 9.47 0.01
CA ILE A 148 -1.29 10.74 -0.11
C ILE A 148 -2.16 10.75 -1.37
N VAL A 149 -1.61 10.31 -2.51
CA VAL A 149 -2.36 10.20 -3.78
C VAL A 149 -3.54 9.25 -3.63
N LEU A 150 -3.36 8.17 -2.86
CA LEU A 150 -4.40 7.20 -2.54
C LEU A 150 -5.38 7.67 -1.43
N GLY A 151 -5.22 8.91 -0.93
CA GLY A 151 -6.15 9.54 0.01
C GLY A 151 -5.88 9.27 1.49
N ASN A 152 -4.68 8.80 1.85
CA ASN A 152 -4.29 8.56 3.24
C ASN A 152 -3.95 9.87 3.97
N ASN A 153 -4.85 10.31 4.85
CA ASN A 153 -4.70 11.57 5.59
C ASN A 153 -3.59 11.51 6.65
N LYS A 154 -3.26 10.33 7.20
CA LYS A 154 -2.15 10.19 8.14
C LYS A 154 -0.82 10.41 7.43
N ALA A 155 -0.67 9.86 6.22
CA ALA A 155 0.52 10.09 5.40
C ALA A 155 0.74 11.58 5.10
N PHE A 156 -0.33 12.30 4.75
CA PHE A 156 -0.27 13.76 4.58
C PHE A 156 0.21 14.46 5.85
N LYS A 157 -0.35 14.09 7.02
CA LYS A 157 -0.01 14.72 8.29
C LYS A 157 1.48 14.56 8.61
N GLU A 158 2.01 13.34 8.55
CA GLU A 158 3.42 13.06 8.84
C GLU A 158 4.35 13.79 7.87
N LEU A 159 4.06 13.74 6.57
CA LEU A 159 4.87 14.43 5.57
C LEU A 159 4.81 15.96 5.71
N SER A 160 3.65 16.51 6.08
CA SER A 160 3.51 17.96 6.33
C SER A 160 4.28 18.42 7.57
N ILE A 161 4.39 17.58 8.61
CA ILE A 161 5.19 17.86 9.79
C ILE A 161 6.67 17.91 9.42
N TYR A 162 7.14 16.89 8.68
CA TYR A 162 8.51 16.85 8.17
C TYR A 162 8.81 18.07 7.29
N PHE A 163 7.94 18.38 6.34
CA PHE A 163 8.08 19.52 5.45
C PHE A 163 8.20 20.86 6.22
N LYS A 164 7.43 21.04 7.30
CA LYS A 164 7.49 22.23 8.16
C LYS A 164 8.82 22.40 8.89
N GLN A 165 9.51 21.30 9.20
CA GLN A 165 10.77 21.30 9.94
C GLN A 165 11.98 21.60 9.05
N LEU A 166 11.83 21.56 7.72
CA LEU A 166 12.88 21.92 6.80
C LEU A 166 13.26 23.41 6.96
N LEU A 167 14.57 23.67 7.01
CA LEU A 167 15.11 25.04 6.96
C LEU A 167 14.81 25.67 5.59
N PRO A 168 15.00 26.98 5.38
CA PRO A 168 14.91 27.55 4.04
C PRO A 168 15.98 26.95 3.09
N PRO A 169 15.65 26.72 1.80
CA PRO A 169 16.60 26.17 0.83
C PRO A 169 17.84 27.04 0.67
N LYS A 170 19.01 26.42 0.72
CA LYS A 170 20.30 27.05 0.42
C LYS A 170 20.89 26.62 -0.92
N THR A 171 20.55 25.42 -1.40
CA THR A 171 21.04 24.87 -2.68
C THR A 171 19.91 24.65 -3.68
N ILE A 172 20.28 24.40 -4.94
CA ILE A 172 19.31 24.13 -6.02
C ILE A 172 18.68 22.75 -5.83
N GLU A 173 19.45 21.76 -5.38
CA GLU A 173 18.99 20.41 -5.08
C GLU A 173 17.93 20.42 -3.99
N GLU A 174 18.18 21.20 -2.93
CA GLU A 174 17.25 21.46 -1.85
C GLU A 174 15.93 22.12 -2.33
N VAL A 175 16.01 23.01 -3.32
CA VAL A 175 14.83 23.59 -3.97
C VAL A 175 14.04 22.52 -4.73
N HIS A 176 14.72 21.69 -5.53
CA HIS A 176 14.07 20.61 -6.27
C HIS A 176 13.37 19.61 -5.35
N SER A 177 14.03 19.20 -4.26
CA SER A 177 13.43 18.31 -3.27
C SER A 177 12.17 18.92 -2.64
N ARG A 178 12.17 20.21 -2.28
CA ARG A 178 10.97 20.88 -1.74
C ARG A 178 9.85 21.00 -2.76
N LYS A 179 10.18 21.31 -4.02
CA LYS A 179 9.20 21.35 -5.12
C LYS A 179 8.50 20.02 -5.29
N GLU A 180 9.25 18.94 -5.25
CA GLU A 180 8.71 17.59 -5.37
C GLU A 180 7.78 17.25 -4.19
N LEU A 181 8.18 17.57 -2.96
CA LEU A 181 7.31 17.43 -1.78
C LEU A 181 6.01 18.23 -1.93
N LEU A 182 6.10 19.50 -2.33
CA LEU A 182 4.92 20.36 -2.51
C LEU A 182 3.98 19.81 -3.61
N ARG A 183 4.54 19.25 -4.69
CA ARG A 183 3.76 18.64 -5.78
C ARG A 183 2.83 17.54 -5.26
N HIS A 184 3.34 16.65 -4.41
CA HIS A 184 2.55 15.56 -3.82
C HIS A 184 1.59 16.05 -2.74
N LEU A 185 2.06 16.94 -1.85
CA LEU A 185 1.22 17.52 -0.81
C LEU A 185 0.03 18.32 -1.37
N LYS A 186 0.18 18.93 -2.57
CA LYS A 186 -0.90 19.63 -3.27
C LYS A 186 -2.03 18.70 -3.75
N LEU A 187 -1.77 17.41 -3.94
CA LEU A 187 -2.77 16.44 -4.38
C LEU A 187 -3.72 16.03 -3.24
N ALA A 188 -3.36 16.29 -1.98
CA ALA A 188 -4.18 15.95 -0.84
C ALA A 188 -5.47 16.79 -0.79
N LYS A 189 -6.59 16.16 -0.39
CA LYS A 189 -7.88 16.86 -0.21
C LYS A 189 -7.80 18.00 0.80
N ASN A 190 -6.95 17.86 1.81
CA ASN A 190 -6.72 18.81 2.89
C ASN A 190 -5.48 19.70 2.65
N ARG A 191 -5.03 19.87 1.39
CA ARG A 191 -3.86 20.70 1.02
C ARG A 191 -3.87 22.11 1.60
N GLU A 192 -5.04 22.69 1.83
CA GLU A 192 -5.20 24.05 2.38
C GLU A 192 -4.57 24.21 3.78
N LEU A 193 -4.35 23.09 4.50
CA LEU A 193 -3.61 23.08 5.77
C LEU A 193 -2.14 23.52 5.61
N LEU A 194 -1.60 23.51 4.39
CA LEU A 194 -0.25 23.98 4.09
C LEU A 194 -0.16 25.51 4.00
N ILE A 195 -1.28 26.22 3.77
CA ILE A 195 -1.28 27.67 3.51
C ILE A 195 -0.50 28.44 4.60
N PRO A 196 -0.76 28.26 5.91
CA PRO A 196 -0.03 29.00 6.94
C PRO A 196 1.48 28.72 6.91
N GLN A 197 1.87 27.48 6.60
CA GLN A 197 3.27 27.06 6.54
C GLN A 197 3.97 27.68 5.33
N LEU A 198 3.31 27.70 4.17
CA LEU A 198 3.86 28.29 2.96
C LEU A 198 3.97 29.82 3.05
N ILE A 199 3.04 30.48 3.76
CA ILE A 199 3.16 31.91 4.08
C ILE A 199 4.40 32.15 4.96
N ASP A 200 4.60 31.36 6.02
CA ASP A 200 5.79 31.47 6.88
C ASP A 200 7.08 31.22 6.08
N GLU A 201 7.05 30.26 5.15
CA GLU A 201 8.17 29.97 4.26
C GLU A 201 8.57 31.18 3.39
N LEU A 202 7.59 31.94 2.87
CA LEU A 202 7.84 33.17 2.12
C LEU A 202 8.50 34.26 2.96
N TYR A 203 8.26 34.30 4.27
CA TYR A 203 8.90 35.23 5.19
C TYR A 203 10.34 34.85 5.53
N ARG A 204 10.63 33.55 5.60
CA ARG A 204 11.94 33.01 6.00
C ARG A 204 12.90 32.85 4.83
N THR A 205 12.38 32.66 3.62
CA THR A 205 13.20 32.37 2.43
C THR A 205 13.73 33.65 1.79
N PRO A 206 15.07 33.84 1.68
CA PRO A 206 15.63 34.97 0.97
C PRO A 206 15.31 34.87 -0.52
N SER A 207 14.90 35.97 -1.16
CA SER A 207 14.59 35.99 -2.59
C SER A 207 15.84 36.20 -3.44
N ASN A 208 16.44 35.11 -3.94
CA ASN A 208 17.63 35.13 -4.80
C ASN A 208 17.46 34.17 -6.00
N ASN A 209 18.50 34.00 -6.83
CA ASN A 209 18.44 33.15 -8.01
C ASN A 209 18.17 31.67 -7.68
N THR A 210 18.70 31.18 -6.56
CA THR A 210 18.50 29.80 -6.09
C THR A 210 17.04 29.55 -5.72
N THR A 211 16.45 30.41 -4.91
CA THR A 211 15.12 30.20 -4.30
C THR A 211 13.96 30.75 -5.14
N ARG A 212 14.23 31.51 -6.21
CA ARG A 212 13.20 32.14 -7.05
C ARG A 212 12.16 31.15 -7.59
N GLN A 213 12.58 29.95 -7.96
CA GLN A 213 11.66 28.91 -8.44
C GLN A 213 10.74 28.46 -7.31
N TRP A 214 11.32 28.13 -6.14
CA TRP A 214 10.56 27.73 -4.95
C TRP A 214 9.51 28.77 -4.55
N ILE A 215 9.90 30.04 -4.46
CA ILE A 215 8.99 31.15 -4.17
C ILE A 215 7.85 31.24 -5.21
N SER A 216 8.16 30.95 -6.48
CA SER A 216 7.16 30.97 -7.54
C SER A 216 6.15 29.83 -7.41
N ASP A 217 6.60 28.63 -7.03
CA ASP A 217 5.72 27.48 -6.80
C ASP A 217 4.82 27.70 -5.58
N ILE A 218 5.34 28.33 -4.52
CA ILE A 218 4.52 28.76 -3.39
C ILE A 218 3.43 29.73 -3.85
N PHE A 219 3.79 30.76 -4.61
CA PHE A 219 2.79 31.73 -5.11
C PHE A 219 1.76 31.08 -6.03
N GLN A 220 2.16 30.11 -6.85
CA GLN A 220 1.21 29.34 -7.67
C GLN A 220 0.24 28.56 -6.77
N PHE A 221 0.74 27.86 -5.76
CA PHE A 221 -0.09 27.14 -4.81
C PHE A 221 -1.10 28.08 -4.12
N LEU A 222 -0.64 29.25 -3.65
CA LEU A 222 -1.51 30.23 -3.01
C LEU A 222 -2.54 30.81 -3.98
N GLY A 223 -2.17 31.05 -5.25
CA GLY A 223 -3.10 31.48 -6.29
C GLY A 223 -4.22 30.46 -6.57
N ASP A 224 -3.92 29.17 -6.44
CA ASP A 224 -4.90 28.08 -6.61
C ASP A 224 -5.69 27.78 -5.32
N SER A 225 -5.51 28.56 -4.25
CA SER A 225 -6.14 28.35 -2.93
C SER A 225 -7.34 29.30 -2.72
N PRO A 226 -8.32 28.93 -1.86
CA PRO A 226 -9.47 29.80 -1.57
C PRO A 226 -9.04 31.17 -1.07
N LEU A 227 -9.58 32.23 -1.68
CA LEU A 227 -9.19 33.61 -1.42
C LEU A 227 -9.37 33.99 0.05
N GLU A 228 -10.40 33.48 0.72
CA GLU A 228 -10.72 33.72 2.13
C GLU A 228 -9.57 33.31 3.05
N LYS A 229 -8.83 32.25 2.68
CA LYS A 229 -7.71 31.72 3.49
C LYS A 229 -6.41 32.46 3.26
N ILE A 230 -6.24 33.08 2.10
CA ILE A 230 -4.97 33.73 1.71
C ILE A 230 -5.01 35.25 1.76
N ARG A 231 -6.19 35.88 1.70
CA ARG A 231 -6.34 37.34 1.57
C ARG A 231 -5.63 38.12 2.66
N ALA A 232 -5.99 37.89 3.92
CA ALA A 232 -5.41 38.64 5.05
C ALA A 232 -3.89 38.43 5.18
N PRO A 233 -3.34 37.20 5.09
CA PRO A 233 -1.90 36.99 5.07
C PRO A 233 -1.18 37.76 3.95
N LEU A 234 -1.72 37.71 2.73
CA LEU A 234 -1.12 38.36 1.56
C LEU A 234 -1.20 39.90 1.63
N GLU A 235 -2.31 40.46 2.10
CA GLU A 235 -2.44 41.90 2.33
C GLU A 235 -1.45 42.41 3.38
N LYS A 236 -1.19 41.61 4.43
CA LYS A 236 -0.15 41.90 5.42
C LYS A 236 1.24 41.94 4.78
N MET A 237 1.55 40.99 3.90
CA MET A 237 2.83 40.95 3.17
C MET A 237 3.03 42.15 2.24
N LEU A 238 1.97 42.72 1.65
CA LEU A 238 2.07 43.93 0.82
C LEU A 238 2.58 45.15 1.60
N LYS A 239 2.25 45.25 2.89
CA LYS A 239 2.67 46.35 3.78
C LYS A 239 4.10 46.15 4.31
N ASP A 240 4.59 44.93 4.31
CA ASP A 240 5.91 44.59 4.85
C ASP A 240 7.05 45.04 3.91
N LYS A 241 8.11 45.62 4.48
CA LYS A 241 9.25 46.16 3.73
C LYS A 241 10.20 45.07 3.23
N ARG A 242 10.16 43.85 3.79
CA ARG A 242 11.01 42.71 3.40
C ARG A 242 10.73 42.22 1.97
N PHE A 243 9.50 42.39 1.48
CA PHE A 243 9.14 41.95 0.14
C PHE A 243 9.46 43.01 -0.90
N SER A 244 10.19 42.59 -1.94
CA SER A 244 10.50 43.46 -3.06
C SER A 244 9.25 43.86 -3.84
N TYR A 245 9.34 44.96 -4.58
CA TYR A 245 8.28 45.42 -5.48
C TYR A 245 7.77 44.31 -6.41
N ARG A 246 8.69 43.48 -6.93
CA ARG A 246 8.36 42.35 -7.82
C ARG A 246 7.49 41.30 -7.13
N LEU A 247 7.80 40.94 -5.88
CA LEU A 247 6.98 40.00 -5.11
C LEU A 247 5.63 40.61 -4.75
N LYS A 248 5.60 41.88 -4.37
CA LYS A 248 4.34 42.61 -4.13
C LYS A 248 3.44 42.65 -5.37
N LYS A 249 4.02 42.78 -6.57
CA LYS A 249 3.25 42.68 -7.83
C LYS A 249 2.62 41.30 -8.00
N LYS A 250 3.35 40.21 -7.72
CA LYS A 250 2.79 38.85 -7.75
C LYS A 250 1.64 38.69 -6.74
N ILE A 251 1.82 39.20 -5.52
CA ILE A 251 0.79 39.15 -4.48
C ILE A 251 -0.47 39.90 -4.91
N LYS A 252 -0.33 41.12 -5.46
CA LYS A 252 -1.46 41.89 -5.99
C LYS A 252 -2.19 41.15 -7.10
N ASN A 253 -1.45 40.49 -8.00
CA ASN A 253 -2.06 39.70 -9.06
C ASN A 253 -2.92 38.58 -8.46
N ILE A 254 -2.41 37.83 -7.48
CA ILE A 254 -3.17 36.77 -6.80
C ILE A 254 -4.45 37.33 -6.14
N LEU A 255 -4.36 38.46 -5.44
CA LEU A 255 -5.51 39.07 -4.76
C LEU A 255 -6.57 39.66 -5.71
N ASN A 256 -6.17 39.99 -6.94
CA ASN A 256 -7.05 40.56 -7.96
C ASN A 256 -7.56 39.51 -8.95
N SER A 257 -6.96 38.30 -8.98
CA SER A 257 -7.49 37.17 -9.74
C SER A 257 -8.86 36.83 -9.18
N THR A 258 -9.90 37.06 -9.99
CA THR A 258 -11.27 36.66 -9.69
C THR A 258 -11.33 35.15 -9.87
N HIS A 259 -11.34 34.40 -8.76
CA HIS A 259 -11.60 32.97 -8.72
C HIS A 259 -12.95 32.73 -8.04
#